data_AF-A0A7W1SLR3-F1
#
_entry.id   AF-A0A7W1SLR3-F1
#
_cell.length_a   1.000
_cell.length_b   1.000
_cell.length_c   1.000
_cell.angle_alpha   90.00
_cell.angle_beta   90.00
_cell.angle_gamma   90.00
#
_symmetry.space_group_name_H-M   'P 1'
#
loop_
_entity.id
_entity.type
_entity.pdbx_description
1 polymer ?
#
loop_
_entity_poly.entity_id
_entity_poly.type
_entity_poly.pdbx_seq_one_letter_code
_entity_poly.pdbx_strand_id
1 'polypeptide(L)'
;MPDPVLARRLLLGAAAFQLVVLTLSAIGFLPSVRPGRLRSDCTSYSPAFGTWSGTLRSVRIDGIPLPCDDDLADGASVRAALAGGHTSVHIEGAAGAPTGGRAVVHAVRAGGEPVLALAQDGNSAVFNVPTLSRRLRFSAVTLQLPDAFPRDAGTTFDLRAGRDGHRLWISSQYPGQRRSAEVMLRPSLGWINLLWWRLQPGTRLRTLAAMWLGALMLPVGYWAGFVGRPAWGWGVVAASLVAGLGVLPLVAGYAPTPWAEWLGGSLGAILGWALCRFAAYLQSRCGSPSISAYFSS
;
A
#
# COMPACT_ATOMS: atom_id res chain seq x y z
N MET A 1 10.67 19.80 -33.29
CA MET A 1 10.59 18.41 -32.78
C MET A 1 11.89 18.07 -32.05
N PRO A 2 11.84 17.32 -30.94
CA PRO A 2 13.05 16.88 -30.26
C PRO A 2 13.88 15.95 -31.15
N ASP A 3 15.20 15.99 -30.97
CA ASP A 3 16.13 15.04 -31.61
C ASP A 3 15.72 13.59 -31.29
N PRO A 4 15.58 12.69 -32.29
CA PRO A 4 15.25 11.28 -32.09
C PRO A 4 16.16 10.57 -31.07
N VAL A 5 17.44 10.93 -30.98
CA VAL A 5 18.37 10.33 -30.00
C VAL A 5 17.98 10.74 -28.58
N LEU A 6 17.69 12.02 -28.36
CA LEU A 6 17.21 12.52 -27.07
C LEU A 6 15.87 11.88 -26.68
N ALA A 7 14.91 11.78 -27.61
CA ALA A 7 13.61 11.13 -27.35
C ALA A 7 13.76 9.67 -26.91
N ARG A 8 14.67 8.90 -27.52
CA ARG A 8 14.97 7.52 -27.10
C ARG A 8 15.53 7.46 -25.69
N ARG A 9 16.47 8.35 -25.35
CA ARG A 9 17.06 8.41 -24.00
C ARG A 9 15.99 8.73 -22.96
N LEU A 10 15.09 9.67 -23.26
CA LEU A 10 13.99 10.05 -22.37
C LEU A 10 12.94 8.94 -22.23
N LEU A 11 12.62 8.21 -23.30
CA LEU A 11 11.75 7.03 -23.23
C LEU A 11 12.34 5.95 -22.31
N LEU A 12 13.62 5.59 -22.52
CA LEU A 12 14.29 4.59 -21.71
C LEU A 12 14.42 5.04 -20.26
N GLY A 13 14.74 6.31 -20.03
CA GLY A 13 14.78 6.91 -18.69
C GLY A 13 13.44 6.87 -17.98
N ALA A 14 12.34 7.19 -18.68
CA ALA A 14 10.99 7.12 -18.13
C ALA A 14 10.58 5.67 -17.80
N ALA A 15 10.88 4.71 -18.68
CA ALA A 15 10.64 3.29 -18.43
C ALA A 15 11.45 2.78 -17.23
N ALA A 16 12.74 3.12 -17.16
CA ALA A 16 13.61 2.75 -16.04
C ALA A 16 13.10 3.37 -14.73
N PHE A 17 12.71 4.65 -14.74
CA PHE A 17 12.14 5.32 -13.58
C PHE A 17 10.87 4.61 -13.07
N GLN A 18 9.94 4.26 -13.96
CA GLN A 18 8.74 3.52 -13.60
C GLN A 18 9.07 2.16 -12.95
N LEU A 19 10.02 1.41 -13.52
CA LEU A 19 10.46 0.14 -12.93
C LEU A 19 11.15 0.33 -11.58
N VAL A 20 11.96 1.37 -11.41
CA VAL A 20 12.58 1.71 -10.11
C VAL A 20 11.52 2.02 -9.08
N VAL A 21 10.50 2.83 -9.41
CA VAL A 21 9.39 3.15 -8.50
C VAL A 21 8.67 1.87 -8.05
N LEU A 22 8.33 0.97 -8.98
CA LEU A 22 7.69 -0.30 -8.63
C LEU A 22 8.60 -1.21 -7.81
N THR A 23 9.89 -1.27 -8.13
CA THR A 23 10.88 -2.08 -7.39
C THR A 23 11.04 -1.56 -5.96
N LEU A 24 11.18 -0.25 -5.77
CA LEU A 24 11.25 0.36 -4.44
C LEU A 24 9.96 0.15 -3.65
N SER A 25 8.82 0.15 -4.33
CA SER A 25 7.52 -0.16 -3.72
C SER A 25 7.46 -1.61 -3.22
N ALA A 26 7.92 -2.55 -4.06
CA ALA A 26 8.04 -3.96 -3.70
C ALA A 26 9.00 -4.17 -2.51
N ILE A 27 10.14 -3.49 -2.50
CA ILE A 27 11.09 -3.53 -1.38
C ILE A 27 10.46 -2.92 -0.11
N GLY A 28 9.73 -1.82 -0.26
CA GLY A 28 9.05 -1.12 0.82
C GLY A 28 8.05 -2.00 1.57
N PHE A 29 7.42 -2.97 0.91
CA PHE A 29 6.45 -3.89 1.51
C PHE A 29 7.07 -5.13 2.18
N LEU A 30 8.38 -5.34 2.04
CA LEU A 30 9.05 -6.45 2.73
C LEU A 30 8.86 -6.34 4.24
N PRO A 31 8.62 -7.46 4.95
CA PRO A 31 8.55 -7.45 6.41
C PRO A 31 9.85 -6.90 7.00
N SER A 32 9.74 -6.11 8.06
CA SER A 32 10.92 -5.55 8.72
C SER A 32 10.67 -5.35 10.21
N VAL A 33 11.34 -6.14 11.03
CA VAL A 33 11.32 -6.00 12.49
C VAL A 33 12.62 -5.37 12.95
N ARG A 34 12.57 -4.32 13.79
CA ARG A 34 13.79 -3.75 14.38
C ARG A 34 14.37 -4.70 15.44
N PRO A 35 15.70 -4.70 15.63
CA PRO A 35 16.30 -5.38 16.78
C PRO A 35 15.85 -4.73 18.08
N GLY A 36 15.92 -5.47 19.19
CA GLY A 36 15.52 -5.01 20.52
C GLY A 36 14.50 -5.92 21.18
N ARG A 37 14.34 -5.81 22.49
CA ARG A 37 13.34 -6.57 23.25
C ARG A 37 11.94 -6.24 22.74
N LEU A 38 11.14 -7.30 22.54
CA LEU A 38 9.74 -7.14 22.19
C LEU A 38 8.97 -6.95 23.48
N ARG A 39 8.22 -5.85 23.57
CA ARG A 39 7.31 -5.55 24.67
C ARG A 39 5.90 -5.42 24.16
N SER A 40 4.95 -5.94 24.91
CA SER A 40 3.53 -5.74 24.66
C SER A 40 3.07 -4.54 25.47
N ASP A 41 2.56 -3.52 24.81
CA ASP A 41 2.03 -2.32 25.46
C ASP A 41 0.50 -2.29 25.34
N CYS A 42 -0.15 -1.99 26.46
CA CYS A 42 -1.59 -1.87 26.55
C CYS A 42 -1.99 -0.47 27.03
N THR A 43 -2.43 0.39 26.11
CA THR A 43 -2.82 1.77 26.46
C THR A 43 -4.28 2.09 26.16
N SER A 44 -4.92 2.80 27.11
CA SER A 44 -6.31 3.25 27.01
C SER A 44 -6.54 4.35 26.00
N TYR A 45 -5.45 5.01 25.63
CA TYR A 45 -5.44 6.09 24.69
C TYR A 45 -4.18 6.04 23.84
N SER A 46 -4.35 6.22 22.54
CA SER A 46 -3.26 6.52 21.64
C SER A 46 -3.62 7.75 20.83
N PRO A 47 -2.76 8.78 20.74
CA PRO A 47 -3.01 9.93 19.88
C PRO A 47 -3.30 9.56 18.42
N ALA A 48 -2.78 8.40 17.96
CA ALA A 48 -2.97 7.93 16.59
C ALA A 48 -4.31 7.20 16.35
N PHE A 49 -4.93 6.67 17.40
CA PHE A 49 -6.08 5.75 17.29
C PHE A 49 -7.29 6.13 18.18
N GLY A 50 -7.15 7.08 19.10
CA GLY A 50 -8.23 7.52 19.99
C GLY A 50 -8.35 6.70 21.27
N THR A 51 -9.52 6.75 21.88
CA THR A 51 -9.89 5.98 23.07
C THR A 51 -10.56 4.66 22.68
N TRP A 52 -10.18 3.60 23.38
CA TRP A 52 -10.81 2.29 23.22
C TRP A 52 -12.07 2.16 24.10
N SER A 53 -13.09 1.47 23.59
CA SER A 53 -14.34 1.16 24.31
C SER A 53 -14.54 -0.35 24.41
N GLY A 54 -14.14 -0.93 25.54
CA GLY A 54 -14.46 -2.30 25.87
C GLY A 54 -13.52 -2.93 26.89
N THR A 55 -13.79 -4.17 27.23
CA THR A 55 -12.95 -5.00 28.10
C THR A 55 -12.23 -6.05 27.27
N LEU A 56 -10.91 -6.05 27.36
CA LEU A 56 -10.04 -7.05 26.75
C LEU A 56 -10.02 -8.32 27.62
N ARG A 57 -10.25 -9.50 27.04
CA ARG A 57 -10.19 -10.78 27.74
C ARG A 57 -8.88 -11.51 27.46
N SER A 58 -8.51 -11.61 26.20
CA SER A 58 -7.28 -12.29 25.78
C SER A 58 -6.70 -11.62 24.54
N VAL A 59 -5.36 -11.61 24.47
CA VAL A 59 -4.63 -11.27 23.25
C VAL A 59 -3.56 -12.33 23.02
N ARG A 60 -3.48 -12.81 21.79
CA ARG A 60 -2.49 -13.79 21.37
C ARG A 60 -1.85 -13.37 20.05
N ILE A 61 -0.55 -13.60 19.91
CA ILE A 61 0.16 -13.56 18.63
C ILE A 61 0.56 -14.99 18.29
N ASP A 62 0.03 -15.53 17.19
CA ASP A 62 0.29 -16.91 16.77
C ASP A 62 0.08 -17.94 17.91
N GLY A 63 -0.95 -17.71 18.74
CA GLY A 63 -1.26 -18.53 19.91
C GLY A 63 -0.51 -18.18 21.20
N ILE A 64 0.57 -17.40 21.13
CA ILE A 64 1.37 -16.97 22.28
C ILE A 64 0.64 -15.84 23.01
N PRO A 65 0.33 -15.97 24.32
CA PRO A 65 -0.35 -14.92 25.07
C PRO A 65 0.52 -13.67 25.16
N LEU A 66 -0.11 -12.51 25.00
CA LEU A 66 0.55 -11.20 25.09
C LEU A 66 0.12 -10.50 26.39
N PRO A 67 0.91 -10.64 27.48
CA PRO A 67 0.64 -9.92 28.72
C PRO A 67 0.73 -8.41 28.50
N CYS A 68 -0.09 -7.63 29.19
CA CYS A 68 -0.05 -6.17 29.09
C CYS A 68 1.15 -5.60 29.83
N ASP A 69 1.83 -4.66 29.17
CA ASP A 69 2.94 -3.86 29.68
C ASP A 69 4.16 -4.68 30.14
N ASP A 70 4.36 -5.85 29.53
CA ASP A 70 5.41 -6.80 29.88
C ASP A 70 6.23 -7.26 28.66
N ASP A 71 7.44 -7.75 28.92
CA ASP A 71 8.33 -8.30 27.91
C ASP A 71 7.76 -9.63 27.38
N LEU A 72 7.85 -9.87 26.06
CA LEU A 72 7.41 -11.13 25.47
C LEU A 72 8.42 -12.23 25.78
N ALA A 73 7.98 -13.27 26.50
CA ALA A 73 8.79 -14.43 26.85
C ALA A 73 9.45 -15.09 25.61
N ASP A 74 8.67 -15.31 24.56
CA ASP A 74 9.14 -15.90 23.29
C ASP A 74 9.47 -14.86 22.22
N GLY A 75 10.07 -13.74 22.63
CA GLY A 75 10.34 -12.61 21.73
C GLY A 75 11.18 -12.96 20.49
N ALA A 76 12.02 -14.01 20.55
CA ALA A 76 12.76 -14.50 19.39
C ALA A 76 11.85 -15.18 18.35
N SER A 77 10.96 -16.07 18.79
CA SER A 77 10.00 -16.77 17.93
C SER A 77 9.02 -15.78 17.31
N VAL A 78 8.48 -14.84 18.09
CA VAL A 78 7.59 -13.79 17.60
C VAL A 78 8.30 -12.89 16.58
N ARG A 79 9.57 -12.54 16.83
CA ARG A 79 10.37 -11.78 15.86
C ARG A 79 10.58 -12.55 14.56
N ALA A 80 10.85 -13.84 14.63
CA ALA A 80 11.03 -14.69 13.45
C ALA A 80 9.73 -14.78 12.63
N ALA A 81 8.58 -14.95 13.28
CA ALA A 81 7.26 -14.96 12.64
C ALA A 81 6.98 -13.62 11.92
N LEU A 82 7.20 -12.50 12.62
CA LEU A 82 7.03 -11.15 12.08
C LEU A 82 7.98 -10.87 10.90
N ALA A 83 9.22 -11.33 10.98
CA ALA A 83 10.20 -11.18 9.91
C ALA A 83 9.91 -12.09 8.71
N GLY A 84 9.35 -13.28 8.95
CA GLY A 84 8.88 -14.19 7.91
C GLY A 84 7.62 -13.71 7.19
N GLY A 85 6.91 -12.72 7.75
CA GLY A 85 5.65 -12.22 7.18
C GLY A 85 4.49 -13.20 7.36
N HIS A 86 4.57 -14.10 8.34
CA HIS A 86 3.49 -15.01 8.71
C HIS A 86 3.18 -14.74 10.18
N THR A 87 2.20 -13.89 10.44
CA THR A 87 1.83 -13.49 11.81
C THR A 87 0.36 -13.23 11.89
N SER A 88 -0.27 -13.71 12.95
CA SER A 88 -1.66 -13.50 13.29
C SER A 88 -1.80 -12.98 14.71
N VAL A 89 -2.67 -11.99 14.90
CA VAL A 89 -3.07 -11.47 16.20
C VAL A 89 -4.54 -11.81 16.39
N HIS A 90 -4.84 -12.35 17.56
CA HIS A 90 -6.19 -12.70 17.98
C HIS A 90 -6.51 -11.93 19.26
N ILE A 91 -7.61 -11.19 19.23
CA ILE A 91 -8.15 -10.43 20.35
C ILE A 91 -9.56 -10.95 20.65
N GLU A 92 -9.80 -11.29 21.91
CA GLU A 92 -11.14 -11.58 22.43
C GLU A 92 -11.51 -10.51 23.46
N GLY A 93 -12.72 -9.97 23.36
CA GLY A 93 -13.16 -8.92 24.27
C GLY A 93 -14.68 -8.77 24.34
N ALA A 94 -15.13 -7.74 25.04
CA ALA A 94 -16.51 -7.29 25.09
C ALA A 94 -16.59 -5.78 24.94
N ALA A 95 -17.55 -5.27 24.16
CA ALA A 95 -17.77 -3.82 24.03
C ALA A 95 -18.25 -3.18 25.33
N GLY A 96 -18.09 -1.87 25.48
CA GLY A 96 -18.58 -1.11 26.64
C GLY A 96 -17.53 -0.19 27.26
N ALA A 97 -17.75 0.24 28.50
CA ALA A 97 -16.74 1.00 29.23
C ALA A 97 -15.53 0.09 29.56
N PRO A 98 -14.29 0.59 29.45
CA PRO A 98 -13.12 -0.18 29.85
C PRO A 98 -13.19 -0.50 31.35
N THR A 99 -13.16 -1.79 31.71
CA THR A 99 -13.05 -2.20 33.11
C THR A 99 -11.61 -2.02 33.58
N GLY A 100 -11.43 -1.37 34.74
CA GLY A 100 -10.10 -1.20 35.36
C GLY A 100 -9.14 -0.26 34.63
N GLY A 101 -9.64 0.70 33.83
CA GLY A 101 -8.82 1.72 33.16
C GLY A 101 -7.97 1.21 31.99
N ARG A 102 -8.09 -0.07 31.64
CA ARG A 102 -7.42 -0.71 30.50
C ARG A 102 -8.33 -0.65 29.28
N ALA A 103 -8.28 0.47 28.58
CA ALA A 103 -8.64 0.49 27.17
C ALA A 103 -7.37 0.06 26.40
N VAL A 104 -7.42 -0.65 25.27
CA VAL A 104 -6.17 -1.20 24.71
C VAL A 104 -6.13 -1.17 23.19
N VAL A 105 -5.27 -0.29 22.67
CA VAL A 105 -4.51 -0.57 21.45
C VAL A 105 -3.47 -1.61 21.79
N HIS A 106 -3.53 -2.80 21.20
CA HIS A 106 -2.48 -3.77 21.43
C HIS A 106 -1.33 -3.50 20.48
N ALA A 107 -0.18 -3.10 21.03
CA ALA A 107 1.02 -2.81 20.26
C ALA A 107 2.17 -3.69 20.75
N VAL A 108 2.74 -4.48 19.86
CA VAL A 108 4.06 -5.08 20.09
C VAL A 108 5.09 -4.05 19.69
N ARG A 109 5.95 -3.62 20.61
CA ARG A 109 7.00 -2.63 20.39
C ARG A 109 8.38 -3.26 20.39
N ALA A 110 9.28 -2.71 19.59
CA ALA A 110 10.71 -2.99 19.63
C ALA A 110 11.48 -1.67 19.70
N GLY A 111 12.27 -1.47 20.76
CA GLY A 111 13.02 -0.22 20.95
C GLY A 111 12.11 1.02 21.01
N GLY A 112 10.92 0.88 21.62
CA GLY A 112 9.97 1.99 21.76
C GLY A 112 9.12 2.29 20.53
N GLU A 113 9.30 1.63 19.38
CA GLU A 113 8.42 1.80 18.22
C GLU A 113 7.44 0.64 18.07
N PRO A 114 6.15 0.88 17.75
CA PRO A 114 5.21 -0.20 17.48
C PRO A 114 5.62 -0.94 16.21
N VAL A 115 5.93 -2.21 16.36
CA VAL A 115 6.23 -3.15 15.27
C VAL A 115 4.92 -3.62 14.66
N LEU A 116 3.99 -4.09 15.49
CA LEU A 116 2.69 -4.57 15.09
C LEU A 116 1.65 -3.90 15.98
N ALA A 117 0.57 -3.37 15.41
CA ALA A 117 -0.50 -2.80 16.22
C ALA A 117 -1.87 -3.22 15.70
N LEU A 118 -2.74 -3.62 16.62
CA LEU A 118 -4.17 -3.80 16.39
C LEU A 118 -4.90 -2.84 17.33
N ALA A 119 -5.54 -1.85 16.73
CA ALA A 119 -6.15 -0.71 17.41
C ALA A 119 -7.64 -0.59 17.06
N GLN A 120 -8.39 0.10 17.92
CA GLN A 120 -9.73 0.59 17.60
C GLN A 120 -9.63 2.07 17.21
N ASP A 121 -10.36 2.47 16.17
CA ASP A 121 -10.64 3.86 15.83
C ASP A 121 -12.15 4.03 15.64
N GLY A 122 -12.81 4.64 16.63
CA GLY A 122 -14.26 4.68 16.69
C GLY A 122 -14.85 3.28 16.69
N ASN A 123 -15.68 2.95 15.69
CA ASN A 123 -16.22 1.59 15.51
C ASN A 123 -15.39 0.69 14.56
N SER A 124 -14.22 1.16 14.13
CA SER A 124 -13.37 0.44 13.17
C SER A 124 -12.19 -0.22 13.85
N ALA A 125 -11.76 -1.38 13.38
CA ALA A 125 -10.48 -1.97 13.76
C ALA A 125 -9.40 -1.56 12.75
N VAL A 126 -8.20 -1.29 13.25
CA VAL A 126 -7.06 -0.82 12.47
C VAL A 126 -5.87 -1.73 12.75
N PHE A 127 -5.39 -2.38 11.70
CA PHE A 127 -4.23 -3.27 11.76
C PHE A 127 -3.05 -2.64 11.04
N ASN A 128 -1.97 -2.41 11.78
CA ASN A 128 -0.73 -1.81 11.29
C ASN A 128 0.38 -2.87 11.30
N VAL A 129 1.03 -3.03 10.15
CA VAL A 129 2.00 -4.10 9.90
C VAL A 129 3.39 -3.51 9.71
N PRO A 130 4.44 -4.14 10.29
CA PRO A 130 5.80 -3.68 10.10
C PRO A 130 6.27 -3.97 8.68
N THR A 131 6.63 -2.91 7.97
CA THR A 131 7.20 -2.98 6.63
C THR A 131 8.49 -2.18 6.55
N LEU A 132 9.34 -2.50 5.57
CA LEU A 132 10.59 -1.78 5.36
C LEU A 132 10.37 -0.30 5.04
N SER A 133 9.22 0.05 4.45
CA SER A 133 8.81 1.44 4.19
C SER A 133 8.90 2.32 5.44
N ARG A 134 8.58 1.77 6.61
CA ARG A 134 8.70 2.50 7.89
C ARG A 134 10.15 2.80 8.28
N ARG A 135 11.10 1.90 7.99
CA ARG A 135 12.54 2.19 8.18
C ARG A 135 13.01 3.31 7.26
N LEU A 136 12.40 3.43 6.09
CA LEU A 136 12.63 4.51 5.14
C LEU A 136 11.84 5.79 5.47
N ARG A 137 11.23 5.88 6.67
CA ARG A 137 10.41 7.02 7.14
C ARG A 137 9.14 7.28 6.33
N PHE A 138 8.63 6.28 5.63
CA PHE A 138 7.30 6.31 5.03
C PHE A 138 6.24 5.80 5.99
N SER A 139 4.97 6.02 5.65
CA SER A 139 3.83 5.49 6.38
C SER A 139 3.86 3.96 6.41
N ALA A 140 3.50 3.38 7.55
CA ALA A 140 3.31 1.94 7.66
C ALA A 140 2.00 1.52 6.99
N VAL A 141 2.00 0.31 6.43
CA VAL A 141 0.80 -0.23 5.80
C VAL A 141 -0.25 -0.50 6.86
N THR A 142 -1.40 0.16 6.70
CA THR A 142 -2.49 0.14 7.67
C THR A 142 -3.76 -0.35 6.99
N LEU A 143 -4.32 -1.45 7.48
CA LEU A 143 -5.59 -2.04 7.02
C LEU A 143 -6.70 -1.67 8.00
N GLN A 144 -7.81 -1.12 7.50
CA GLN A 144 -8.96 -0.74 8.33
C GLN A 144 -10.16 -1.66 8.04
N LEU A 145 -10.84 -2.09 9.11
CA LEU A 145 -12.13 -2.79 9.08
C LEU A 145 -13.20 -1.90 9.70
N PRO A 146 -14.07 -1.27 8.89
CA PRO A 146 -15.23 -0.54 9.40
C PRO A 146 -16.21 -1.46 10.13
N ASP A 147 -16.88 -0.94 11.15
CA ASP A 147 -17.87 -1.66 11.97
C ASP A 147 -17.35 -3.02 12.48
N ALA A 148 -16.12 -2.99 12.99
CA ALA A 148 -15.46 -4.15 13.57
C ALA A 148 -15.89 -4.43 15.01
N PHE A 149 -16.54 -3.48 15.69
CA PHE A 149 -16.94 -3.65 17.09
C PHE A 149 -18.47 -3.58 17.23
N PRO A 150 -19.06 -4.33 18.18
CA PRO A 150 -20.46 -4.19 18.51
C PRO A 150 -20.71 -2.87 19.25
N ARG A 151 -21.89 -2.27 19.04
CA ARG A 151 -22.28 -1.02 19.72
C ARG A 151 -22.84 -1.27 21.13
N ASP A 152 -23.43 -2.44 21.34
CA ASP A 152 -24.09 -2.79 22.60
C ASP A 152 -23.07 -3.24 23.64
N ALA A 153 -23.02 -2.53 24.76
CA ALA A 153 -22.12 -2.84 25.87
C ALA A 153 -22.34 -4.28 26.40
N GLY A 154 -21.26 -4.95 26.77
CA GLY A 154 -21.24 -6.35 27.20
C GLY A 154 -21.20 -7.37 26.06
N THR A 155 -21.47 -6.97 24.81
CA THR A 155 -21.44 -7.88 23.66
C THR A 155 -20.02 -8.34 23.38
N THR A 156 -19.81 -9.65 23.37
CA THR A 156 -18.52 -10.25 23.08
C THR A 156 -18.16 -10.16 21.60
N PHE A 157 -16.86 -10.04 21.33
CA PHE A 157 -16.32 -10.04 19.97
C PHE A 157 -15.02 -10.84 19.89
N ASP A 158 -14.77 -11.40 18.71
CA ASP A 158 -13.54 -12.05 18.27
C ASP A 158 -12.97 -11.24 17.10
N LEU A 159 -11.83 -10.61 17.32
CA LEU A 159 -11.11 -9.82 16.32
C LEU A 159 -9.80 -10.52 16.00
N ARG A 160 -9.59 -10.81 14.72
CA ARG A 160 -8.37 -11.44 14.22
C ARG A 160 -7.78 -10.57 13.12
N ALA A 161 -6.47 -10.42 13.10
CA ALA A 161 -5.77 -9.73 12.04
C ALA A 161 -4.45 -10.43 11.75
N GLY A 162 -3.95 -10.35 10.53
CA GLY A 162 -2.70 -11.00 10.22
C GLY A 162 -2.11 -10.64 8.89
N ARG A 163 -0.88 -11.10 8.73
CA ARG A 163 -0.13 -11.10 7.48
C ARG A 163 0.23 -12.53 7.15
N ASP A 164 0.01 -12.90 5.90
CA ASP A 164 0.44 -14.17 5.33
C ASP A 164 1.16 -13.89 4.00
N GLY A 165 2.49 -13.81 4.06
CA GLY A 165 3.34 -13.35 2.96
C GLY A 165 2.99 -11.92 2.54
N HIS A 166 2.26 -11.78 1.43
CA HIS A 166 1.81 -10.49 0.88
C HIS A 166 0.32 -10.22 1.10
N ARG A 167 -0.38 -11.13 1.77
CA ARG A 167 -1.79 -10.97 2.12
C ARG A 167 -1.91 -10.31 3.48
N LEU A 168 -2.57 -9.16 3.55
CA LEU A 168 -3.01 -8.56 4.80
C LEU A 168 -4.50 -8.83 4.99
N TRP A 169 -4.88 -9.27 6.19
CA TRP A 169 -6.28 -9.55 6.49
C TRP A 169 -6.63 -9.10 7.89
N ILE A 170 -7.91 -8.76 8.08
CA ILE A 170 -8.52 -8.45 9.36
C ILE A 170 -9.96 -8.94 9.31
N SER A 171 -10.42 -9.56 10.38
CA SER A 171 -11.77 -10.09 10.50
C SER A 171 -12.29 -9.86 11.91
N SER A 172 -13.55 -9.45 12.02
CA SER A 172 -14.26 -9.36 13.28
C SER A 172 -15.53 -10.21 13.22
N GLN A 173 -15.83 -10.85 14.35
CA GLN A 173 -17.02 -11.64 14.55
C GLN A 173 -17.64 -11.31 15.91
N TYR A 174 -18.94 -11.07 15.91
CA TYR A 174 -19.76 -10.87 17.10
C TYR A 174 -21.21 -11.33 16.80
N PRO A 175 -22.11 -11.48 17.79
CA PRO A 175 -23.44 -12.03 17.56
C PRO A 175 -24.17 -11.40 16.37
N GLY A 176 -24.55 -12.22 15.39
CA GLY A 176 -25.28 -11.81 14.19
C GLY A 176 -24.45 -11.12 13.09
N GLN A 177 -23.14 -10.88 13.29
CA GLN A 177 -22.33 -10.14 12.32
C GLN A 177 -20.92 -10.70 12.18
N ARG A 178 -20.52 -10.91 10.92
CA ARG A 178 -19.13 -11.24 10.55
C ARG A 178 -18.66 -10.25 9.49
N ARG A 179 -17.52 -9.62 9.73
CA ARG A 179 -16.90 -8.67 8.82
C ARG A 179 -15.45 -9.08 8.56
N SER A 180 -15.00 -8.88 7.34
CA SER A 180 -13.61 -9.14 6.97
C SER A 180 -13.16 -8.17 5.90
N ALA A 181 -11.90 -7.76 6.00
CA ALA A 181 -11.20 -6.92 5.05
C ALA A 181 -9.89 -7.61 4.70
N GLU A 182 -9.56 -7.61 3.42
CA GLU A 182 -8.35 -8.26 2.91
C GLU A 182 -7.73 -7.41 1.81
N VAL A 183 -6.41 -7.30 1.81
CA VAL A 183 -5.62 -6.64 0.77
C VAL A 183 -4.44 -7.52 0.41
N MET A 184 -4.30 -7.79 -0.88
CA MET A 184 -3.05 -8.32 -1.44
C MET A 184 -2.10 -7.16 -1.71
N LEU A 185 -0.96 -7.13 -1.01
CA LEU A 185 0.11 -6.20 -1.28
C LEU A 185 0.66 -6.46 -2.67
N ARG A 186 0.97 -5.38 -3.40
CA ARG A 186 1.48 -5.40 -4.77
C ARG A 186 2.37 -4.19 -5.00
N PRO A 187 3.37 -4.28 -5.89
CA PRO A 187 4.25 -3.14 -6.20
C PRO A 187 3.50 -1.86 -6.60
N SER A 188 2.38 -1.99 -7.31
CA SER A 188 1.53 -0.88 -7.76
C SER A 188 0.87 -0.10 -6.61
N LEU A 189 0.76 -0.68 -5.42
CA LEU A 189 0.23 -0.02 -4.23
C LEU A 189 1.28 0.85 -3.53
N GLY A 190 2.52 0.95 -4.03
CA GLY A 190 3.60 1.66 -3.34
C GLY A 190 3.29 3.09 -2.89
N TRP A 191 2.45 3.80 -3.64
CA TRP A 191 1.98 5.15 -3.31
C TRP A 191 1.27 5.25 -1.96
N ILE A 192 0.73 4.14 -1.44
CA ILE A 192 0.07 4.13 -0.12
C ILE A 192 1.04 4.46 1.00
N ASN A 193 2.34 4.18 0.82
CA ASN A 193 3.37 4.51 1.81
C ASN A 193 3.69 6.02 1.82
N LEU A 194 3.42 6.72 0.70
CA LEU A 194 3.58 8.17 0.60
C LEU A 194 2.43 8.92 1.25
N LEU A 195 1.27 8.27 1.37
CA LEU A 195 0.08 8.85 1.95
C LEU A 195 -0.06 8.40 3.40
N TRP A 196 -0.69 9.25 4.20
CA TRP A 196 -1.04 8.99 5.60
C TRP A 196 -2.44 8.36 5.72
N TRP A 197 -3.05 8.01 4.59
CA TRP A 197 -4.40 7.44 4.52
C TRP A 197 -4.41 5.96 4.83
N ARG A 198 -5.49 5.51 5.47
CA ARG A 198 -5.70 4.10 5.83
C ARG A 198 -6.33 3.34 4.67
N LEU A 199 -5.89 2.10 4.44
CA LEU A 199 -6.44 1.27 3.39
C LEU A 199 -7.83 0.78 3.77
N GLN A 200 -8.80 1.18 2.97
CA GLN A 200 -10.10 0.53 2.92
C GLN A 200 -10.11 -0.36 1.67
N PRO A 201 -10.18 -1.69 1.83
CA PRO A 201 -10.25 -2.59 0.68
C PRO A 201 -11.47 -2.27 -0.18
N GLY A 202 -11.34 -2.53 -1.48
CA GLY A 202 -12.47 -2.47 -2.40
C GLY A 202 -12.12 -1.86 -3.75
N THR A 203 -13.17 -1.49 -4.49
CA THR A 203 -13.05 -0.96 -5.86
C THR A 203 -12.27 0.36 -5.91
N ARG A 204 -12.43 1.23 -4.91
CA ARG A 204 -11.72 2.51 -4.84
C ARG A 204 -10.19 2.34 -4.83
N LEU A 205 -9.68 1.40 -4.03
CA LEU A 205 -8.24 1.13 -3.96
C LEU A 205 -7.70 0.61 -5.31
N ARG A 206 -8.45 -0.27 -5.99
CA ARG A 206 -8.10 -0.77 -7.33
C ARG A 206 -8.07 0.34 -8.37
N THR A 207 -9.05 1.24 -8.35
CA THR A 207 -9.10 2.39 -9.26
C THR A 207 -7.92 3.33 -9.03
N LEU A 208 -7.59 3.65 -7.77
CA LEU A 208 -6.44 4.49 -7.45
C LEU A 208 -5.12 3.86 -7.88
N ALA A 209 -4.95 2.55 -7.68
CA ALA A 209 -3.77 1.82 -8.17
C ALA A 209 -3.67 1.87 -9.71
N ALA A 210 -4.78 1.68 -10.42
CA ALA A 210 -4.82 1.80 -11.88
C ALA A 210 -4.51 3.22 -12.36
N MET A 211 -5.04 4.25 -11.71
CA MET A 211 -4.74 5.66 -12.01
C MET A 211 -3.28 6.00 -11.76
N TRP A 212 -2.71 5.54 -10.64
CA TRP A 212 -1.29 5.72 -10.32
C TRP A 212 -0.39 5.11 -11.39
N LEU A 213 -0.67 3.86 -11.80
CA LEU A 213 0.07 3.21 -12.88
C LEU A 213 -0.10 3.95 -14.22
N GLY A 214 -1.31 4.44 -14.52
CA GLY A 214 -1.55 5.26 -15.70
C GLY A 214 -0.71 6.53 -15.69
N ALA A 215 -0.64 7.23 -14.55
CA ALA A 215 0.18 8.41 -14.37
C ALA A 215 1.68 8.12 -14.55
N LEU A 216 2.18 6.99 -14.02
CA LEU A 216 3.57 6.55 -14.21
C LEU A 216 3.88 6.17 -15.68
N MET A 217 2.92 5.60 -16.40
CA MET A 217 3.09 5.18 -17.80
C MET A 217 2.90 6.31 -18.81
N LEU A 218 2.26 7.41 -18.42
CA LEU A 218 2.07 8.59 -19.27
C LEU A 218 3.38 9.13 -19.87
N PRO A 219 4.45 9.43 -19.09
CA PRO A 219 5.71 9.91 -19.68
C PRO A 219 6.35 8.88 -20.62
N VAL A 220 6.21 7.57 -20.34
CA VAL A 220 6.71 6.50 -21.23
C VAL A 220 6.00 6.57 -22.58
N GLY A 221 4.67 6.64 -22.57
CA GLY A 221 3.88 6.79 -23.80
C GLY A 221 4.16 8.09 -24.56
N TYR A 222 4.33 9.19 -23.83
CA TYR A 222 4.63 10.51 -24.39
C TYR A 222 5.95 10.50 -25.17
N TRP A 223 7.04 10.00 -24.58
CA TRP A 223 8.33 9.95 -25.26
C TRP A 223 8.37 8.90 -26.37
N ALA A 224 7.60 7.81 -26.27
CA ALA A 224 7.48 6.82 -27.35
C ALA A 224 6.95 7.42 -28.66
N GLY A 225 6.10 8.45 -28.58
CA GLY A 225 5.58 9.15 -29.76
C GLY A 225 6.63 9.91 -30.57
N PHE A 226 7.75 10.31 -29.96
CA PHE A 226 8.80 11.13 -30.59
C PHE A 226 9.97 10.33 -31.20
N VAL A 227 10.03 9.01 -31.02
CA VAL A 227 11.22 8.21 -31.42
C VAL A 227 11.39 8.04 -32.93
N GLY A 228 10.40 8.40 -33.75
CA GLY A 228 10.42 8.25 -35.22
C GLY A 228 10.31 6.80 -35.72
N ARG A 229 10.47 5.79 -34.84
CA ARG A 229 10.26 4.36 -35.12
C ARG A 229 9.15 3.81 -34.20
N PRO A 230 7.88 3.86 -34.60
CA PRO A 230 6.74 3.59 -33.71
C PRO A 230 6.75 2.18 -33.12
N ALA A 231 7.12 1.17 -33.92
CA ALA A 231 7.21 -0.22 -33.45
C ALA A 231 8.21 -0.41 -32.31
N TRP A 232 9.37 0.24 -32.39
CA TRP A 232 10.38 0.18 -31.32
C TRP A 232 9.89 0.90 -30.05
N GLY A 233 9.28 2.08 -30.19
CA GLY A 233 8.76 2.84 -29.05
C GLY A 233 7.67 2.05 -28.30
N TRP A 234 6.72 1.46 -29.03
CA TRP A 234 5.70 0.59 -28.45
C TRP A 234 6.27 -0.72 -27.88
N GLY A 235 7.35 -1.24 -28.48
CA GLY A 235 8.09 -2.37 -27.92
C GLY A 235 8.64 -2.07 -26.53
N VAL A 236 9.22 -0.87 -26.32
CA VAL A 236 9.71 -0.44 -25.00
C VAL A 236 8.55 -0.27 -24.00
N VAL A 237 7.44 0.33 -24.42
CA VAL A 237 6.22 0.48 -23.58
C VAL A 237 5.68 -0.88 -23.15
N ALA A 238 5.54 -1.82 -24.08
CA ALA A 238 5.06 -3.16 -23.79
C ALA A 238 6.03 -3.90 -22.85
N ALA A 239 7.34 -3.82 -23.13
CA ALA A 239 8.36 -4.43 -22.29
C ALA A 239 8.35 -3.86 -20.86
N SER A 240 8.19 -2.55 -20.67
CA SER A 240 8.14 -1.94 -19.33
C SER A 240 6.87 -2.34 -18.56
N LEU A 241 5.72 -2.41 -19.24
CA LEU A 241 4.47 -2.93 -18.64
C LEU A 241 4.62 -4.38 -18.21
N VAL A 242 5.12 -5.25 -19.08
CA VAL A 242 5.32 -6.68 -18.78
C VAL A 242 6.35 -6.86 -17.66
N ALA A 243 7.45 -6.13 -17.69
CA ALA A 243 8.47 -6.19 -16.65
C ALA A 243 7.92 -5.73 -15.30
N GLY A 244 7.19 -4.60 -15.25
CA GLY A 244 6.69 -4.02 -14.01
C GLY A 244 5.46 -4.72 -13.42
N LEU A 245 4.55 -5.21 -14.26
CA LEU A 245 3.26 -5.77 -13.83
C LEU A 245 3.19 -7.30 -13.94
N GLY A 246 4.05 -7.93 -14.74
CA GLY A 246 4.13 -9.39 -14.87
C GLY A 246 5.34 -9.97 -14.15
N VAL A 247 6.54 -9.59 -14.59
CA VAL A 247 7.80 -10.20 -14.13
C VAL A 247 8.14 -9.79 -12.70
N LEU A 248 8.07 -8.51 -12.36
CA LEU A 248 8.46 -8.01 -11.04
C LEU A 248 7.61 -8.62 -9.90
N PRO A 249 6.26 -8.63 -9.96
CA PRO A 249 5.46 -9.30 -8.94
C PRO A 249 5.79 -10.77 -8.80
N LEU A 250 5.99 -11.48 -9.92
CA LEU A 250 6.33 -12.90 -9.93
C LEU A 250 7.68 -13.17 -9.24
N VAL A 251 8.73 -12.42 -9.60
CA VAL A 251 10.07 -12.58 -9.02
C VAL A 251 10.10 -12.24 -7.54
N ALA A 252 9.32 -11.24 -7.11
CA ALA A 252 9.23 -10.83 -5.71
C ALA A 252 8.14 -11.59 -4.91
N GLY A 253 7.52 -12.61 -5.51
CA GLY A 253 6.54 -13.49 -4.88
C GLY A 253 5.17 -12.86 -4.59
N TYR A 254 4.86 -11.68 -5.15
CA TYR A 254 3.59 -10.99 -4.98
C TYR A 254 2.44 -11.64 -5.77
N ALA A 255 1.21 -11.36 -5.36
CA ALA A 255 0.01 -11.79 -6.08
C ALA A 255 -0.01 -11.21 -7.51
N PRO A 256 -0.55 -11.95 -8.51
CA PRO A 256 -0.67 -11.46 -9.87
C PRO A 256 -1.39 -10.10 -9.95
N THR A 257 -0.88 -9.24 -10.83
CA THR A 257 -1.45 -7.92 -11.10
C THR A 257 -2.85 -8.05 -11.70
N PRO A 258 -3.87 -7.37 -11.15
CA PRO A 258 -5.24 -7.45 -11.63
C PRO A 258 -5.37 -6.73 -12.97
N TRP A 259 -6.31 -7.16 -13.81
CA TRP A 259 -6.54 -6.58 -15.14
C TRP A 259 -6.76 -5.05 -15.13
N ALA A 260 -7.38 -4.51 -14.07
CA ALA A 260 -7.63 -3.07 -13.95
C ALA A 260 -6.31 -2.26 -13.92
N GLU A 261 -5.26 -2.80 -13.31
CA GLU A 261 -3.94 -2.16 -13.26
C GLU A 261 -3.24 -2.23 -14.64
N TRP A 262 -3.39 -3.33 -15.37
CA TRP A 262 -2.95 -3.46 -16.77
C TRP A 262 -3.64 -2.43 -17.68
N LEU A 263 -4.96 -2.28 -17.55
CA LEU A 263 -5.70 -1.28 -18.30
C LEU A 263 -5.27 0.14 -17.91
N GLY A 264 -5.10 0.42 -16.61
CA GLY A 264 -4.62 1.72 -16.14
C GLY A 264 -3.28 2.10 -16.75
N GLY A 265 -2.29 1.20 -16.68
CA GLY A 265 -0.99 1.40 -17.30
C GLY A 265 -1.07 1.57 -18.83
N SER A 266 -1.88 0.76 -19.51
CA SER A 266 -2.07 0.83 -20.97
C SER A 266 -2.72 2.14 -21.41
N LEU A 267 -3.79 2.55 -20.73
CA LEU A 267 -4.48 3.82 -20.97
C LEU A 267 -3.55 5.00 -20.72
N GLY A 268 -2.75 4.97 -19.65
CA GLY A 268 -1.74 5.98 -19.37
C GLY A 268 -0.74 6.14 -20.52
N ALA A 269 -0.20 5.04 -21.03
CA ALA A 269 0.71 5.06 -22.17
C ALA A 269 0.04 5.59 -23.46
N ILE A 270 -1.19 5.15 -23.76
CA ILE A 270 -1.95 5.64 -24.92
C ILE A 270 -2.21 7.15 -24.83
N LEU A 271 -2.64 7.63 -23.66
CA LEU A 271 -2.87 9.06 -23.42
C LEU A 271 -1.58 9.86 -23.55
N GLY A 272 -0.46 9.38 -22.99
CA GLY A 272 0.85 9.99 -23.17
C GLY A 272 1.23 10.13 -24.65
N TRP A 273 1.06 9.06 -25.42
CA TRP A 273 1.31 9.08 -26.86
C TRP A 273 0.42 10.06 -27.61
N ALA A 274 -0.87 10.11 -27.28
CA ALA A 274 -1.81 11.07 -27.87
C ALA A 274 -1.44 12.53 -27.55
N LEU A 275 -1.00 12.82 -26.33
CA LEU A 275 -0.49 14.14 -25.94
C LEU A 275 0.76 14.54 -26.75
N CYS A 276 1.65 13.60 -27.04
CA CYS A 276 2.78 13.86 -27.94
C CYS A 276 2.30 14.26 -29.35
N ARG A 277 1.31 13.56 -29.91
CA ARG A 277 0.73 13.89 -31.22
C ARG A 277 0.07 15.26 -31.23
N PHE A 278 -0.66 15.58 -30.16
CA PHE A 278 -1.27 16.89 -30.00
C PHE A 278 -0.21 18.01 -29.90
N ALA A 279 0.85 17.80 -29.12
CA ALA A 279 1.96 18.75 -29.02
C ALA A 279 2.69 18.97 -30.36
N ALA A 280 2.95 17.90 -31.11
CA ALA A 280 3.53 17.97 -32.44
C ALA A 280 2.62 18.74 -33.43
N TYR A 281 1.31 18.51 -33.36
CA TYR A 281 0.33 19.24 -34.15
C TYR A 281 0.34 20.74 -33.85
N LEU A 282 0.29 21.14 -32.58
CA LEU A 282 0.36 22.55 -32.19
C LEU A 282 1.66 23.22 -32.67
N GLN A 283 2.80 22.53 -32.55
CA GLN A 283 4.09 23.06 -33.05
C GLN A 283 4.06 23.32 -34.56
N SER A 284 3.43 22.44 -35.35
CA SER A 284 3.28 22.64 -36.80
C SER A 284 2.38 23.83 -37.15
N ARG A 285 1.34 24.08 -36.35
CA ARG A 285 0.43 25.22 -36.54
C ARG A 285 1.11 26.55 -36.22
N CYS A 286 1.86 26.65 -35.14
CA CYS A 286 2.60 27.86 -34.78
C CYS A 286 3.73 28.18 -35.75
N GLY A 287 4.32 27.17 -36.41
CA GLY A 287 5.33 27.34 -37.45
C GLY A 287 4.78 27.69 -38.83
N SER A 288 3.46 27.87 -39.00
CA SER A 288 2.85 28.17 -40.29
C SER A 288 3.24 29.59 -40.76
N PRO A 289 3.77 29.76 -41.99
CA PRO A 289 4.18 31.07 -42.54
C PRO A 289 3.07 32.13 -42.52
N SER A 290 1.82 31.67 -42.58
CA SER A 290 0.63 32.52 -42.54
C SER A 290 0.49 33.30 -41.22
N ILE A 291 1.00 32.80 -40.09
CA ILE A 291 0.93 33.50 -38.80
C ILE A 291 2.09 34.50 -38.69
N SER A 292 3.29 34.12 -39.13
CA SER A 292 4.46 35.02 -39.11
C SER A 292 4.27 36.26 -39.97
N ALA A 293 3.55 36.16 -41.09
CA ALA A 293 3.27 37.29 -41.97
C ALA A 293 2.41 38.39 -41.32
N TYR A 294 1.57 38.06 -40.33
CA TYR A 294 0.74 39.04 -39.62
C TYR A 294 1.49 39.84 -38.55
N PHE A 295 2.63 39.34 -38.06
CA PHE A 295 3.41 40.01 -37.01
C PHE A 295 4.59 40.83 -37.57
N SER A 296 4.84 40.76 -38.88
CA SER A 296 5.91 41.49 -39.57
C SER A 296 5.46 42.77 -40.26
N SER A 297 4.17 43.13 -40.17
CA SER A 297 3.58 44.38 -40.68
C SER A 297 3.30 45.35 -39.55
#